data_AF-A0A846QE44-F1
#
_entry.id   AF-A0A846QE44-F1
#
_cell.length_a   1.000
_cell.length_b   1.000
_cell.length_c   1.000
_cell.angle_alpha   90.00
_cell.angle_beta   90.00
_cell.angle_gamma   90.00
#
_symmetry.space_group_name_H-M   'P 1'
#
loop_
_entity.id
_entity.type
_entity.pdbx_description
1 polymer ?
#
loop_
_entity_poly.entity_id
_entity_poly.type
_entity_poly.pdbx_seq_one_letter_code
_entity_poly.pdbx_strand_id
1 'polypeptide(L)'
;MSSTNSIIEPLFRQFLNQVMNSQPKIDPELIVRIMLFELNLKRYVGPDIPHVNLYVYYKEGTDLHKKQEEGRDKYPIEVTQSRWGDGVIFSGLMGIKHVETIIQDPDIVRATGSAKPTHN
;
A
#
# COMPACT_ATOMS: atom_id res chain seq x y z
N MET A 1 -26.10 -30.46 15.00
CA MET A 1 -25.00 -29.65 14.42
C MET A 1 -25.62 -28.74 13.37
N SER A 2 -25.77 -27.46 13.65
CA SER A 2 -26.27 -26.50 12.66
C SER A 2 -25.06 -25.85 12.00
N SER A 3 -24.74 -26.26 10.78
CA SER A 3 -23.75 -25.56 9.96
C SER A 3 -24.43 -24.30 9.44
N THR A 4 -24.23 -23.18 10.12
CA THR A 4 -24.58 -21.86 9.58
C THR A 4 -23.72 -21.64 8.34
N ASN A 5 -24.30 -21.79 7.15
CA ASN A 5 -23.63 -21.48 5.90
C ASN A 5 -23.26 -19.99 5.90
N SER A 6 -21.98 -19.68 6.15
CA SER A 6 -21.45 -18.32 6.11
C SER A 6 -21.49 -17.80 4.67
N ILE A 7 -22.34 -16.82 4.40
CA ILE A 7 -22.38 -16.13 3.09
C ILE A 7 -21.25 -15.11 2.93
N ILE A 8 -20.64 -14.68 4.03
CA ILE A 8 -19.64 -13.60 4.04
C ILE A 8 -18.29 -14.10 3.52
N GLU A 9 -17.88 -15.31 3.90
CA GLU A 9 -16.57 -15.85 3.49
C GLU A 9 -16.43 -15.98 1.95
N PRO A 10 -17.39 -16.57 1.22
CA PRO A 10 -17.30 -16.64 -0.24
C PRO A 10 -17.24 -15.27 -0.92
N LEU A 11 -18.03 -14.30 -0.44
CA LEU A 11 -18.04 -12.92 -0.95
C LEU A 11 -16.69 -12.23 -0.72
N PHE A 12 -16.14 -12.38 0.49
CA PHE A 12 -14.82 -11.81 0.81
C PHE A 12 -13.72 -12.43 -0.04
N ARG A 13 -13.72 -13.75 -0.24
CA ARG A 13 -12.75 -14.43 -1.12
C ARG A 13 -12.85 -13.95 -2.56
N GLN A 14 -14.07 -13.78 -3.09
CA GLN A 14 -14.27 -13.25 -4.44
C GLN A 14 -13.71 -11.83 -4.56
N PHE A 15 -14.04 -10.95 -3.62
CA PHE A 15 -13.51 -9.60 -3.57
C PHE A 15 -11.98 -9.58 -3.49
N LEU A 16 -11.39 -10.35 -2.56
CA LEU A 16 -9.95 -10.38 -2.35
C LEU A 16 -9.22 -10.90 -3.60
N ASN A 17 -9.75 -11.93 -4.27
CA ASN A 17 -9.19 -12.43 -5.53
C ASN A 17 -9.20 -11.37 -6.63
N GLN A 18 -10.27 -10.56 -6.73
CA GLN A 18 -10.32 -9.45 -7.69
C GLN A 18 -9.26 -8.39 -7.39
N VAL A 19 -9.06 -8.06 -6.10
CA VAL A 19 -8.02 -7.12 -5.66
C VAL A 19 -6.60 -7.65 -5.95
N MET A 20 -6.34 -8.92 -5.65
CA MET A 20 -5.05 -9.55 -5.93
C MET A 20 -4.69 -9.51 -7.42
N ASN A 21 -5.69 -9.70 -8.29
CA ASN A 21 -5.48 -9.71 -9.73
C ASN A 21 -5.36 -8.32 -10.35
N SER A 22 -5.84 -7.26 -9.69
CA SER A 22 -5.78 -5.90 -10.24
C SER A 22 -4.40 -5.26 -10.05
N GLN A 23 -3.72 -5.55 -8.93
CA GLN A 23 -2.43 -4.96 -8.58
C GLN A 23 -1.46 -6.04 -8.05
N PRO A 24 -0.92 -6.91 -8.93
CA PRO A 24 -0.17 -8.09 -8.51
C PRO A 24 1.15 -7.78 -7.80
N LYS A 25 1.67 -6.55 -7.91
CA LYS A 25 2.88 -6.11 -7.20
C LYS A 25 2.60 -5.73 -5.75
N ILE A 26 1.37 -5.41 -5.38
CA ILE A 26 1.04 -4.88 -4.05
C ILE A 26 0.43 -6.00 -3.20
N ASP A 27 0.86 -6.08 -1.95
CA ASP A 27 0.22 -6.90 -0.93
C ASP A 27 -1.30 -6.58 -0.86
N PRO A 28 -2.18 -7.54 -1.18
CA PRO A 28 -3.62 -7.29 -1.21
C PRO A 28 -4.17 -6.86 0.14
N GLU A 29 -3.55 -7.30 1.24
CA GLU A 29 -3.95 -6.86 2.58
C GLU A 29 -3.72 -5.36 2.77
N LEU A 30 -2.59 -4.84 2.27
CA LEU A 30 -2.30 -3.41 2.33
C LEU A 30 -3.34 -2.61 1.54
N ILE A 31 -3.70 -3.05 0.33
CA ILE A 31 -4.75 -2.40 -0.49
C ILE A 31 -6.05 -2.30 0.31
N VAL A 32 -6.50 -3.44 0.86
CA VAL A 32 -7.75 -3.50 1.61
C VAL A 32 -7.72 -2.58 2.83
N ARG A 33 -6.61 -2.57 3.59
CA ARG A 33 -6.45 -1.69 4.76
C ARG A 33 -6.52 -0.21 4.38
N ILE A 34 -5.79 0.22 3.35
CA ILE A 34 -5.82 1.61 2.87
C ILE A 34 -7.24 2.00 2.45
N MET A 35 -7.89 1.18 1.64
CA MET A 35 -9.25 1.42 1.15
C MET A 35 -10.27 1.50 2.29
N LEU A 36 -10.17 0.64 3.31
CA LEU A 36 -11.04 0.70 4.48
C LEU A 36 -10.85 2.00 5.27
N PHE A 37 -9.61 2.47 5.44
CA PHE A 37 -9.38 3.76 6.10
C PHE A 37 -9.91 4.93 5.25
N GLU A 38 -9.68 4.94 3.94
CA GLU A 38 -10.24 5.99 3.08
C GLU A 38 -11.78 6.04 3.13
N LEU A 39 -12.45 4.88 3.15
CA LEU A 39 -13.91 4.81 3.26
C LEU A 39 -14.41 5.32 4.62
N ASN A 40 -13.71 4.98 5.70
CA ASN A 40 -14.12 5.38 7.05
C ASN A 40 -13.82 6.85 7.34
N LEU A 41 -12.63 7.36 6.98
CA LEU A 41 -12.24 8.75 7.19
C LEU A 41 -13.20 9.71 6.49
N LYS A 42 -13.57 9.42 5.23
CA LYS A 42 -14.59 10.17 4.48
C LYS A 42 -15.95 10.23 5.18
N ARG A 43 -16.33 9.18 5.90
CA ARG A 43 -17.64 9.07 6.56
C ARG A 43 -17.70 9.81 7.90
N TYR A 44 -16.58 9.92 8.62
CA TYR A 44 -16.60 10.35 10.03
C TYR A 44 -15.82 11.64 10.32
N VAL A 45 -14.82 12.00 9.50
CA VAL A 45 -13.82 13.03 9.89
C VAL A 45 -13.56 14.07 8.78
N GLY A 46 -14.00 13.83 7.55
CA GLY A 46 -13.73 14.69 6.39
C GLY A 46 -12.70 14.07 5.43
N PRO A 47 -12.05 14.85 4.54
CA PRO A 47 -11.10 14.33 3.57
C PRO A 47 -9.74 14.00 4.20
N ASP A 48 -9.72 13.01 5.09
CA ASP A 48 -8.47 12.50 5.67
C ASP A 48 -7.93 11.33 4.86
N ILE A 49 -6.62 11.36 4.63
CA ILE A 49 -5.85 10.35 3.91
C ILE A 49 -5.09 9.53 4.97
N PRO A 50 -5.09 8.19 4.91
CA PRO A 50 -4.37 7.40 5.91
C PRO A 50 -2.87 7.65 5.87
N HIS A 51 -2.21 7.47 7.02
CA HIS A 51 -0.76 7.40 7.06
C HIS A 51 -0.32 6.00 6.64
N VAL A 52 0.54 5.91 5.62
CA VAL A 52 1.01 4.65 5.05
C VAL A 52 2.53 4.61 5.10
N ASN A 53 3.06 3.49 5.58
CA ASN A 53 4.45 3.11 5.43
C ASN A 53 4.50 2.04 4.34
N LEU A 54 4.81 2.45 3.11
CA LEU A 54 4.90 1.60 1.94
C LEU A 54 6.35 1.16 1.75
N TYR A 55 6.61 -0.12 1.93
CA TYR A 55 7.88 -0.74 1.60
C TYR A 55 7.84 -1.27 0.18
N VAL A 56 8.74 -0.81 -0.67
CA VAL A 56 8.89 -1.29 -2.05
C VAL A 56 10.20 -2.06 -2.20
N TYR A 57 10.09 -3.26 -2.76
CA TYR A 57 11.21 -4.12 -3.12
C TYR A 57 11.57 -3.85 -4.58
N TYR A 58 12.86 -3.61 -4.83
CA TYR A 58 13.38 -3.40 -6.17
C TYR A 58 14.03 -4.67 -6.73
N LYS A 59 14.21 -4.72 -8.05
CA LYS A 59 15.04 -5.74 -8.70
C LYS A 59 16.46 -5.71 -8.15
N GLU A 60 17.09 -6.87 -8.08
CA GLU A 60 18.51 -7.00 -7.75
C GLU A 60 19.39 -6.12 -8.67
N GLY A 61 20.42 -5.49 -8.09
CA GLY A 61 21.32 -4.58 -8.81
C GLY A 61 20.75 -3.17 -9.06
N THR A 62 19.52 -2.88 -8.64
CA THR A 62 18.97 -1.52 -8.69
C THR A 62 19.71 -0.61 -7.71
N ASP A 63 20.12 0.57 -8.17
CA ASP A 63 20.70 1.60 -7.30
C ASP A 63 19.62 2.19 -6.38
N LEU A 64 19.53 1.66 -5.17
CA LEU A 64 18.55 2.09 -4.17
C LEU A 64 18.77 3.54 -3.72
N HIS A 65 19.98 4.09 -3.83
CA HIS A 65 20.25 5.47 -3.41
C HIS A 65 19.67 6.43 -4.43
N LYS A 66 19.90 6.15 -5.71
CA LYS A 66 19.24 6.86 -6.79
C LYS A 66 17.72 6.77 -6.68
N LYS A 67 17.15 5.59 -6.43
CA LYS A 67 15.69 5.42 -6.27
C LYS A 67 15.11 6.19 -5.08
N GLN A 68 15.85 6.25 -3.96
CA GLN A 68 15.48 7.07 -2.82
C GLN A 68 15.43 8.55 -3.20
N GLU A 69 16.47 9.08 -3.83
CA GLU A 69 16.52 10.50 -4.23
C GLU A 69 15.44 10.84 -5.27
N GLU A 70 15.25 10.00 -6.29
CA GLU A 70 14.13 10.13 -7.25
C GLU A 70 12.77 10.16 -6.54
N GLY A 71 12.59 9.34 -5.50
CA GLY A 71 11.39 9.33 -4.67
C GLY A 71 11.20 10.64 -3.88
N ARG A 72 12.28 11.17 -3.29
CA ARG A 72 12.26 12.44 -2.53
C ARG A 72 11.93 13.63 -3.43
N ASP A 73 12.46 13.65 -4.64
CA ASP A 73 12.21 14.72 -5.61
C ASP A 73 10.77 14.70 -6.13
N LYS A 74 10.19 13.50 -6.27
CA LYS A 74 8.87 13.32 -6.89
C LYS A 74 7.69 13.41 -5.92
N TYR A 75 7.88 12.98 -4.67
CA TYR A 75 6.78 12.87 -3.71
C TYR A 75 7.03 13.70 -2.46
N PRO A 76 6.06 14.52 -2.00
CA PRO A 76 6.21 15.36 -0.82
C PRO A 76 6.01 14.56 0.48
N ILE A 77 6.74 13.46 0.64
CA ILE A 77 6.68 12.52 1.77
C ILE A 77 8.08 12.05 2.15
N GLU A 78 8.19 11.38 3.30
CA GLU A 78 9.47 10.81 3.71
C GLU A 78 9.81 9.59 2.84
N VAL A 79 11.03 9.59 2.28
CA VAL A 79 11.56 8.46 1.51
C VAL A 79 12.92 8.07 2.06
N THR A 80 13.03 6.82 2.51
CA THR A 80 14.23 6.26 3.15
C THR A 80 14.61 4.92 2.54
N GLN A 81 15.89 4.61 2.48
CA GLN A 81 16.32 3.26 2.16
C GLN A 81 15.97 2.28 3.28
N SER A 82 15.65 1.04 2.89
CA SER A 82 15.56 -0.07 3.83
C SER A 82 16.90 -0.33 4.49
N ARG A 83 16.88 -0.62 5.79
CA ARG A 83 18.06 -1.07 6.54
C ARG A 83 18.60 -2.43 6.06
N TRP A 84 17.79 -3.19 5.33
CA TRP A 84 18.16 -4.49 4.78
C TRP A 84 18.77 -4.40 3.38
N GLY A 85 18.81 -3.21 2.76
CA GLY A 85 19.46 -3.00 1.46
C GLY A 85 18.73 -3.64 0.28
N ASP A 86 17.44 -3.93 0.41
CA ASP A 86 16.59 -4.64 -0.55
C ASP A 86 15.42 -3.77 -1.08
N GLY A 87 15.32 -2.52 -0.62
CA GLY A 87 14.17 -1.69 -0.93
C GLY A 87 14.24 -0.26 -0.42
N VAL A 88 13.15 0.46 -0.68
CA VAL A 88 12.91 1.85 -0.24
C VAL A 88 11.57 1.91 0.48
N ILE A 89 11.47 2.76 1.48
CA ILE A 89 10.28 2.99 2.29
C ILE A 89 9.77 4.40 1.98
N PHE A 90 8.53 4.48 1.52
CA PHE A 90 7.76 5.71 1.35
C PHE A 90 6.82 5.84 2.55
N SER A 91 6.92 6.92 3.30
CA SER A 91 6.22 7.12 4.57
C SER A 91 5.54 8.47 4.59
N GLY A 92 4.21 8.48 4.75
CA GLY A 92 3.44 9.71 4.84
C GLY A 92 1.95 9.51 4.57
N LEU A 93 1.24 10.63 4.37
CA LEU A 93 -0.19 10.62 4.03
C LEU A 93 -0.37 10.17 2.58
N MET A 94 -0.87 8.94 2.40
CA MET A 94 -1.03 8.35 1.07
C MET A 94 -2.28 7.49 0.97
N GLY A 95 -3.14 7.86 0.04
CA GLY A 95 -4.24 7.02 -0.42
C GLY A 95 -3.81 6.00 -1.48
N ILE A 96 -4.72 5.11 -1.88
CA ILE A 96 -4.43 4.02 -2.82
C ILE A 96 -3.88 4.54 -4.15
N LYS A 97 -4.40 5.67 -4.66
CA LYS A 97 -3.94 6.29 -5.92
C LYS A 97 -2.45 6.67 -5.90
N HIS A 98 -1.96 7.12 -4.73
CA HIS A 98 -0.55 7.47 -4.56
C HIS A 98 0.30 6.20 -4.58
N VAL A 99 -0.13 5.15 -3.88
CA VAL A 99 0.54 3.83 -3.88
C VAL A 99 0.58 3.26 -5.30
N GLU A 100 -0.52 3.32 -6.05
CA GLU A 100 -0.58 2.91 -7.46
C GLU A 100 0.38 3.71 -8.35
N THR A 101 0.59 4.99 -8.07
CA THR A 101 1.54 5.83 -8.81
C THR A 101 2.99 5.45 -8.48
N ILE A 102 3.29 5.13 -7.23
CA ILE A 102 4.64 4.72 -6.81
C ILE A 102 5.03 3.38 -7.45
N ILE A 103 4.13 2.40 -7.43
CA ILE A 103 4.41 1.03 -7.92
C ILE A 103 4.51 0.91 -9.45
N GLN A 104 4.22 1.98 -10.19
CA GLN A 104 4.44 2.07 -11.63
C GLN A 104 5.92 2.11 -12.01
N ASP A 105 6.84 2.34 -11.06
CA ASP A 105 8.27 2.18 -11.32
C ASP A 105 8.55 0.76 -11.86
N PRO A 106 9.15 0.64 -13.06
CA PRO A 106 9.38 -0.66 -13.69
C PRO A 106 10.36 -1.55 -12.91
N ASP A 107 11.17 -0.97 -12.01
CA ASP A 107 12.15 -1.70 -11.20
C ASP A 107 11.58 -2.21 -9.89
N ILE A 108 10.37 -1.80 -9.50
CA ILE A 108 9.67 -2.36 -8.36
C ILE A 108 9.10 -3.73 -8.73
N VAL A 109 9.43 -4.74 -7.93
CA VAL A 109 8.94 -6.12 -8.07
C VAL A 109 7.81 -6.44 -7.11
N ARG A 110 7.79 -5.79 -5.94
CA ARG A 110 6.79 -6.03 -4.89
C ARG A 110 6.66 -4.81 -3.98
N ALA A 111 5.49 -4.62 -3.39
CA ALA A 111 5.23 -3.63 -2.37
C ALA A 111 4.39 -4.23 -1.24
N THR A 112 4.71 -3.89 0.00
CA THR A 112 3.95 -4.25 1.21
C THR A 112 4.06 -3.11 2.22
N GLY A 113 3.52 -3.27 3.42
CA GLY A 113 3.68 -2.28 4.47
C GLY A 113 2.49 -2.22 5.42
N SER A 114 2.26 -1.02 5.96
CA SER A 114 1.19 -0.79 6.93
C SER A 114 0.47 0.51 6.65
N ALA A 115 -0.83 0.52 6.88
CA ALA A 115 -1.67 1.72 6.89
C ALA A 115 -2.24 1.93 8.29
N LYS A 116 -2.36 3.19 8.71
CA LYS A 116 -2.98 3.61 9.97
C LYS A 116 -3.92 4.79 9.71
N PRO A 117 -5.02 4.90 10.48
CA PRO A 117 -5.82 6.11 10.44
C PRO A 117 -5.00 7.29 10.97
N THR A 118 -5.20 8.47 10.38
CA THR A 118 -4.75 9.72 10.98
C THR A 118 -5.72 10.07 12.12
N HIS A 119 -5.22 10.12 13.35
CA HIS A 119 -5.93 10.73 14.45
C HIS A 119 -5.15 11.98 14.85
N ASN A 120 -5.82 13.14 14.81
CA ASN A 120 -5.47 14.26 15.67
C ASN A 120 -5.99 13.98 17.08
#